data_AF-A0A329RB55-F1
#
_entry.id   AF-A0A329RB55-F1
#
_cell.length_a   1.000
_cell.length_b   1.000
_cell.length_c   1.000
_cell.angle_alpha   90.00
_cell.angle_beta   90.00
_cell.angle_gamma   90.00
#
_symmetry.space_group_name_H-M   'P 1'
#
loop_
_entity.id
_entity.type
_entity.pdbx_description
1 polymer ?
#
loop_
_entity_poly.entity_id
_entity_poly.type
_entity_poly.pdbx_seq_one_letter_code
_entity_poly.pdbx_strand_id
1 'polypeptide(L)'
;MRVAYQTTDLESKSLLYFAIVCFELDHWCAVMINLGTGDGKIYDPQETSDRYAKLQTYLKAKLVPLLPPLPSPMRYRFQQHTRVRQQDNYNCGLFVYCFWKRVLHVTFRQE
;
A
#
# COMPACT_ATOMS: atom_id res chain seq x y z
N MET A 1 -5.33 39.47 10.64
CA MET A 1 -5.54 38.38 11.62
C MET A 1 -5.99 37.16 10.83
N ARG A 2 -5.08 36.21 10.54
CA ARG A 2 -5.41 34.99 9.79
C ARG A 2 -5.78 33.91 10.79
N VAL A 3 -6.99 33.36 10.65
CA VAL A 3 -7.50 32.27 11.46
C VAL A 3 -6.61 31.04 11.23
N ALA A 4 -5.96 30.58 12.29
CA ALA A 4 -5.25 29.32 12.28
C ALA A 4 -6.29 28.20 12.22
N TYR A 5 -6.24 27.37 11.17
CA TYR A 5 -6.93 26.09 11.18
C TYR A 5 -6.20 25.20 12.19
N GLN A 6 -6.73 25.13 13.42
CA GLN A 6 -6.45 24.02 14.31
C GLN A 6 -7.09 22.78 13.69
N THR A 7 -6.32 22.00 12.95
CA THR A 7 -6.67 20.61 12.62
C THR A 7 -6.50 19.78 13.89
N THR A 8 -7.50 19.84 14.76
CA THR A 8 -7.66 18.93 15.88
C THR A 8 -8.03 17.53 15.37
N ASP A 9 -7.31 16.53 15.88
CA ASP A 9 -7.64 15.09 15.84
C ASP A 9 -7.32 14.29 14.55
N LEU A 10 -6.08 14.40 14.07
CA LEU A 10 -5.45 13.36 13.21
C LEU A 10 -4.62 12.35 14.03
N GLU A 11 -4.58 12.47 15.36
CA GLU A 11 -3.58 11.84 16.22
C GLU A 11 -3.95 10.48 16.82
N SER A 12 -5.11 9.88 16.51
CA SER A 12 -5.47 8.59 17.15
C SER A 12 -5.87 7.44 16.22
N LYS A 13 -5.87 7.61 14.89
CA LYS A 13 -6.41 6.59 13.97
C LYS A 13 -5.38 6.19 12.93
N SER A 14 -5.00 4.91 12.99
CA SER A 14 -4.09 4.18 12.11
C SER A 14 -3.84 4.88 10.76
N LEU A 15 -2.64 5.44 10.61
CA LEU A 15 -2.14 6.16 9.44
C LEU A 15 -1.88 5.22 8.25
N LEU A 16 -2.82 4.34 7.92
CA LEU A 16 -2.67 3.31 6.91
C LEU A 16 -3.46 3.65 5.66
N TYR A 17 -2.75 3.75 4.55
CA TYR A 17 -3.33 3.85 3.21
C TYR A 17 -3.31 2.47 2.54
N PHE A 18 -4.43 2.10 1.90
CA PHE A 18 -4.59 0.83 1.21
C PHE A 18 -4.99 1.09 -0.24
N ALA A 19 -4.31 0.44 -1.17
CA ALA A 19 -4.64 0.50 -2.60
C ALA A 19 -4.60 -0.88 -3.23
N ILE A 20 -5.53 -1.08 -4.16
CA ILE A 20 -5.49 -2.18 -5.10
C ILE A 20 -4.95 -1.62 -6.41
N VAL A 21 -3.93 -2.28 -6.96
CA VAL A 21 -3.25 -1.86 -8.19
C VAL A 21 -3.56 -2.88 -9.26
N CYS A 22 -4.29 -2.47 -10.29
CA CYS A 22 -4.38 -3.21 -11.54
C CYS A 22 -3.19 -2.83 -12.41
N PHE A 23 -2.17 -3.68 -12.44
CA PHE A 23 -0.95 -3.48 -13.21
C PHE A 23 -1.12 -4.09 -14.60
N GLU A 24 -0.76 -3.33 -15.65
CA GLU A 24 -0.85 -3.76 -17.06
C GLU A 24 -2.24 -4.26 -17.53
N LEU A 25 -3.31 -3.91 -16.79
CA LEU A 25 -4.72 -4.21 -17.05
C LEU A 25 -5.14 -5.68 -16.91
N ASP A 26 -4.25 -6.58 -16.50
CA ASP A 26 -4.54 -8.00 -16.34
C ASP A 26 -4.10 -8.60 -14.98
N HIS A 27 -3.34 -7.85 -14.17
CA HIS A 27 -2.78 -8.35 -12.93
C HIS A 27 -3.10 -7.48 -11.71
N TRP A 28 -3.61 -8.11 -10.66
CA TRP A 28 -4.00 -7.43 -9.43
C TRP A 28 -2.92 -7.57 -8.36
N CYS A 29 -2.47 -6.44 -7.83
CA CYS A 29 -1.56 -6.32 -6.69
C CYS A 29 -2.20 -5.49 -5.57
N ALA A 30 -1.64 -5.58 -4.36
CA ALA A 30 -2.05 -4.81 -3.21
C ALA A 30 -0.89 -3.95 -2.69
N VAL A 31 -1.19 -2.73 -2.25
CA VAL A 31 -0.21 -1.84 -1.63
C VAL A 31 -0.76 -1.27 -0.34
N MET A 32 0.00 -1.43 0.74
CA MET A 32 -0.26 -0.82 2.04
C MET A 32 0.83 0.21 2.32
N ILE A 33 0.50 1.39 2.87
CA ILE A 33 1.47 2.42 3.23
C ILE A 33 1.17 2.94 4.62
N ASN A 34 2.17 2.98 5.49
CA ASN A 34 2.12 3.75 6.72
C ASN A 34 2.47 5.21 6.41
N LEU A 35 1.49 6.10 6.43
CA LEU A 35 1.66 7.53 6.17
C LEU A 35 2.47 8.24 7.27
N GLY A 36 2.57 7.66 8.47
CA GLY A 36 3.40 8.18 9.55
C GLY A 36 4.91 7.91 9.35
N THR A 37 5.28 6.81 8.67
CA THR A 37 6.70 6.46 8.45
C THR A 37 7.14 6.54 6.98
N GLY A 38 6.18 6.59 6.05
CA GLY A 38 6.42 6.46 4.62
C GLY A 38 6.70 5.02 4.16
N ASP A 39 6.66 4.02 5.05
CA ASP A 39 6.97 2.65 4.67
C ASP A 39 5.75 1.96 4.03
N GLY A 40 5.97 1.46 2.83
CA GLY A 40 4.99 0.74 2.02
C GLY A 40 5.34 -0.73 1.85
N LYS A 41 4.31 -1.56 1.79
CA LYS A 41 4.37 -2.99 1.49
C LYS A 41 3.60 -3.28 0.21
N ILE A 42 4.25 -3.92 -0.75
CA ILE A 42 3.65 -4.37 -2.00
C ILE A 42 3.42 -5.87 -1.89
N TYR A 43 2.18 -6.31 -1.97
CA TYR A 43 1.84 -7.72 -2.13
C TYR A 43 1.47 -7.98 -3.58
N ASP A 44 2.26 -8.85 -4.20
CA ASP A 44 2.06 -9.37 -5.54
C ASP A 44 1.94 -10.89 -5.43
N PRO A 45 0.78 -11.51 -5.72
CA PRO A 45 0.58 -12.93 -5.54
C PRO A 45 1.50 -13.85 -6.35
N GLN A 46 1.95 -13.46 -7.55
CA GLN A 46 2.77 -14.37 -8.39
C GLN A 46 4.27 -14.07 -8.31
N GLU A 47 4.66 -12.92 -7.74
CA GLU A 47 6.06 -12.55 -7.46
C GLU A 47 7.02 -12.77 -8.63
N THR A 48 6.67 -12.35 -9.85
CA THR A 48 7.61 -12.45 -10.98
C THR A 48 8.79 -11.48 -10.78
N SER A 49 10.00 -11.92 -11.14
CA SER A 49 11.26 -11.27 -10.71
C SER A 49 11.42 -9.82 -11.18
N ASP A 50 10.86 -9.46 -12.34
CA ASP A 50 10.95 -8.12 -12.91
C ASP A 50 9.79 -7.19 -12.49
N ARG A 51 8.63 -7.76 -12.15
CA ARG A 51 7.40 -7.00 -11.89
C ARG A 51 7.48 -6.18 -10.62
N TYR A 52 8.17 -6.66 -9.60
CA TYR A 52 8.38 -5.87 -8.39
C TYR A 52 9.07 -4.53 -8.67
N ALA A 53 10.13 -4.52 -9.50
CA ALA A 53 10.82 -3.29 -9.88
C ALA A 53 9.92 -2.35 -10.71
N LYS A 54 9.14 -2.91 -11.65
CA LYS A 54 8.16 -2.14 -12.43
C LYS A 54 7.07 -1.52 -11.55
N LEU A 55 6.53 -2.28 -10.60
CA LEU A 55 5.55 -1.81 -9.62
C LEU A 55 6.13 -0.69 -8.75
N GLN A 56 7.35 -0.82 -8.26
CA GLN A 56 7.99 0.26 -7.49
C GLN A 56 8.11 1.56 -8.30
N THR A 57 8.52 1.45 -9.57
CA THR A 57 8.61 2.60 -10.49
C THR A 57 7.23 3.22 -10.71
N TYR A 58 6.21 2.41 -10.98
CA TYR A 58 4.83 2.86 -11.15
C TYR A 58 4.32 3.58 -9.89
N LEU A 59 4.52 3.02 -8.71
CA LEU A 59 4.07 3.62 -7.46
C LEU A 59 4.76 4.95 -7.19
N LYS A 60 6.07 5.05 -7.43
CA LYS A 60 6.81 6.32 -7.30
C LYS A 60 6.32 7.38 -8.28
N ALA A 61 6.00 6.99 -9.51
CA ALA A 61 5.59 7.93 -10.55
C ALA A 61 4.12 8.34 -10.47
N LYS A 62 3.23 7.45 -10.01
CA LYS A 62 1.78 7.63 -10.10
C LYS A 62 1.09 7.72 -8.74
N LEU A 63 1.52 6.94 -7.74
CA LEU A 63 0.88 6.94 -6.43
C LEU A 63 1.49 7.99 -5.49
N VAL A 64 2.82 8.01 -5.35
CA VAL A 64 3.52 8.92 -4.42
C VAL A 64 3.14 10.40 -4.60
N PRO A 65 2.98 10.94 -5.83
CA PRO A 65 2.57 12.33 -6.01
C PRO A 65 1.16 12.66 -5.48
N LEU A 66 0.32 11.64 -5.26
CA LEU A 66 -1.04 11.78 -4.74
C LEU A 66 -1.11 11.63 -3.21
N LEU A 67 -0.01 11.23 -2.57
CA LEU A 67 0.04 11.04 -1.13
C LEU A 67 0.39 12.35 -0.40
N PRO A 68 0.00 12.49 0.88
CA PRO A 68 0.42 13.62 1.69
C PRO A 68 1.96 13.78 1.70
N PRO A 69 2.48 15.02 1.74
CA PRO A 69 3.92 15.22 1.88
C PRO A 69 4.39 14.68 3.22
N LEU A 70 5.51 13.95 3.23
CA LEU A 70 6.16 13.50 4.45
C LEU A 70 7.12 14.56 4.99
N PRO A 71 7.32 14.63 6.32
CA PRO A 71 8.34 15.50 6.91
C PRO A 71 9.73 15.16 6.37
N SER A 72 10.54 16.17 6.04
CA SER A 72 11.94 15.94 5.70
C SER A 72 12.70 15.36 6.91
N PRO A 73 13.59 14.36 6.75
CA PRO A 73 14.11 13.77 5.51
C PRO A 73 13.36 12.51 5.02
N MET A 74 12.17 12.22 5.54
CA MET A 74 11.43 10.99 5.22
C MET A 74 11.02 10.93 3.74
N ARG A 75 10.96 9.72 3.19
CA ARG A 75 10.55 9.43 1.81
C ARG A 75 9.73 8.16 1.80
N TYR A 76 8.77 8.08 0.88
CA TYR A 76 8.05 6.84 0.64
C TYR A 76 9.00 5.76 0.13
N ARG A 77 8.99 4.61 0.81
CA ARG A 77 9.81 3.43 0.45
C ARG A 77 8.89 2.23 0.33
N PHE A 78 9.17 1.35 -0.62
CA PHE A 78 8.34 0.18 -0.86
C PHE A 78 9.17 -1.09 -0.73
N GLN A 79 8.61 -2.07 -0.02
CA GLN A 79 9.19 -3.41 0.15
C GLN A 79 8.21 -4.47 -0.34
N GLN A 80 8.73 -5.53 -0.95
CA GLN A 80 7.93 -6.69 -1.30
C GLN A 80 7.45 -7.37 -0.02
N HIS A 81 6.20 -7.77 -0.01
CA HIS A 81 5.59 -8.56 1.04
C HIS A 81 5.27 -9.94 0.49
N THR A 82 6.07 -10.94 0.88
CA THR A 82 5.93 -12.30 0.38
C THR A 82 4.96 -13.11 1.24
N ARG A 83 4.09 -13.88 0.58
CA ARG A 83 3.16 -14.84 1.20
C ARG A 83 2.97 -16.06 0.30
N VAL A 84 1.88 -16.81 0.52
CA VAL A 84 1.48 -17.92 -0.35
C VAL A 84 1.43 -17.39 -1.79
N ARG A 85 2.29 -17.98 -2.62
CA ARG A 85 2.40 -17.64 -4.03
C ARG A 85 1.25 -18.28 -4.79
N GLN A 86 0.63 -17.49 -5.63
CA GLN A 86 -0.29 -17.96 -6.65
C GLN A 86 0.50 -18.72 -7.73
N GLN A 87 0.00 -19.89 -8.11
CA GLN A 87 0.61 -20.73 -9.14
C GLN A 87 -0.11 -20.60 -10.50
N ASP A 88 -1.35 -20.13 -10.49
CA ASP A 88 -2.14 -19.83 -11.70
C ASP A 88 -2.01 -18.36 -12.13
N ASN A 89 -2.68 -17.99 -13.24
CA ASN A 89 -2.62 -16.64 -13.80
C ASN A 89 -3.93 -15.85 -13.79
N TYR A 90 -4.98 -16.33 -13.10
CA TYR A 90 -6.31 -15.71 -13.14
C TYR A 90 -6.89 -15.40 -11.75
N ASN A 91 -6.36 -16.02 -10.69
CA ASN A 91 -6.85 -15.80 -9.32
C ASN A 91 -6.20 -14.61 -8.58
N CYS A 92 -5.40 -13.76 -9.23
CA CYS A 92 -4.63 -12.71 -8.53
C CYS A 92 -5.54 -11.77 -7.71
N GLY A 93 -6.74 -11.46 -8.21
CA GLY A 93 -7.76 -10.72 -7.48
C GLY A 93 -8.25 -11.42 -6.20
N LEU A 94 -8.43 -12.74 -6.22
CA LEU A 94 -8.81 -13.52 -5.02
C LEU A 94 -7.69 -13.54 -3.98
N PHE A 95 -6.43 -13.66 -4.42
CA PHE A 95 -5.28 -13.60 -3.52
C PHE A 95 -5.16 -12.22 -2.87
N VAL A 96 -5.31 -11.13 -3.65
CA VAL A 96 -5.36 -9.75 -3.14
C VAL A 96 -6.51 -9.55 -2.16
N TYR A 97 -7.71 -10.05 -2.47
CA TYR A 97 -8.86 -9.99 -1.57
C TYR A 97 -8.60 -10.70 -0.24
N CYS A 98 -8.09 -11.94 -0.29
CA CYS A 98 -7.73 -12.71 0.90
C CYS A 98 -6.62 -12.04 1.73
N PHE A 99 -5.64 -11.43 1.06
CA PHE A 99 -4.60 -10.64 1.71
C PHE A 99 -5.21 -9.48 2.50
N TRP A 100 -6.09 -8.67 1.87
CA TRP A 100 -6.72 -7.54 2.56
C TRP A 100 -7.63 -7.97 3.69
N LYS A 101 -8.46 -9.01 3.47
CA LYS A 101 -9.31 -9.56 4.52
C LYS A 101 -8.51 -9.89 5.78
N ARG A 102 -7.33 -10.51 5.62
CA ARG A 102 -6.45 -10.83 6.75
C ARG A 102 -5.78 -9.60 7.35
N VAL A 103 -5.22 -8.70 6.53
CA VAL A 103 -4.55 -7.49 7.03
C VAL A 103 -5.53 -6.65 7.85
N LEU A 104 -6.70 -6.34 7.30
CA LEU A 104 -7.71 -5.53 7.98
C LEU A 104 -8.23 -6.19 9.25
N HIS A 105 -8.40 -7.52 9.23
CA HIS A 105 -8.81 -8.29 10.42
C HIS A 105 -7.79 -8.17 11.55
N VAL A 106 -6.50 -8.31 11.26
CA VAL A 106 -5.42 -8.17 12.26
C VAL A 106 -5.24 -6.71 12.70
N THR A 107 -5.34 -5.76 11.79
CA THR A 107 -5.10 -4.34 12.06
C THR A 107 -6.21 -3.68 12.86
N PHE A 108 -7.47 -4.09 12.65
CA PHE A 108 -8.64 -3.38 13.19
C PHE A 108 -9.53 -4.20 14.13
N ARG A 109 -9.24 -5.48 14.38
CA ARG A 109 -9.86 -6.13 15.55
C ARG A 109 -9.20 -5.62 16.82
N GLN A 110 -9.97 -4.81 17.55
CA GLN A 110 -9.83 -4.67 18.99
C GLN A 110 -10.44 -5.94 19.61
N GLU A 111 -9.62 -6.73 20.28
CA GLU A 111 -10.09 -7.61 21.36
C GLU A 111 -9.97 -6.84 22.67
#